data_AF-A0A353P8F6-F1
#
_entry.id   AF-A0A353P8F6-F1
#
_cell.length_a   1.000
_cell.length_b   1.000
_cell.length_c   1.000
_cell.angle_alpha   90.00
_cell.angle_beta   90.00
_cell.angle_gamma   90.00
#
_symmetry.space_group_name_H-M   'P 1'
#
loop_
_entity.id
_entity.type
_entity.pdbx_description
1 polymer ?
#
loop_
_entity_poly.entity_id
_entity_poly.type
_entity_poly.pdbx_seq_one_letter_code
_entity_poly.pdbx_strand_id
1 'polypeptide(L)'
;TRAEQHERPPPCGRFRFRRCLQWPGSRHPHAMLQPSATALPASREACRALDAADPLAAARAAFVLPPGVIYLDGNSLGPMPAATRTRLQQALDDEWSRQLVG
;
A
#
# COMPACT_ATOMS: atom_id res chain seq x y z
N THR A 1 36.65 -18.35 -38.86
CA THR A 1 35.40 -19.04 -38.47
C THR A 1 35.12 -18.80 -36.99
N ARG A 2 34.29 -17.80 -36.66
CA ARG A 2 33.52 -17.78 -35.41
C ARG A 2 32.44 -16.70 -35.53
N ALA A 3 31.20 -17.15 -35.70
CA ALA A 3 30.03 -16.31 -35.60
C ALA A 3 29.74 -16.05 -34.11
N GLU A 4 29.54 -14.79 -33.75
CA GLU A 4 29.06 -14.39 -32.43
C GLU A 4 27.57 -14.77 -32.32
N GLN A 5 27.25 -15.64 -31.36
CA GLN A 5 25.88 -16.01 -31.04
C GLN A 5 25.32 -15.01 -30.04
N HIS A 6 24.32 -14.26 -30.49
CA HIS A 6 23.45 -13.44 -29.69
C HIS A 6 22.58 -14.34 -28.79
N GLU A 7 22.76 -14.27 -27.48
CA GLU A 7 21.96 -15.04 -26.52
C GLU A 7 20.66 -14.29 -26.21
N ARG A 8 19.52 -14.87 -26.57
CA ARG A 8 18.16 -14.34 -26.26
C ARG A 8 17.85 -14.51 -24.77
N PRO A 9 17.13 -13.57 -24.13
CA PRO A 9 16.67 -13.76 -22.75
C PRO A 9 15.62 -14.90 -22.67
N PRO A 10 15.57 -15.64 -21.55
CA PRO A 10 14.63 -16.75 -21.39
C PRO A 10 13.17 -16.26 -21.25
N PRO A 11 12.18 -17.07 -21.64
CA PRO A 11 10.76 -16.69 -21.60
C PRO A 11 10.27 -16.56 -20.17
N CYS A 12 9.41 -15.56 -19.93
CA CYS A 12 8.75 -15.28 -18.66
C CYS A 12 7.99 -16.51 -18.15
N GLY A 13 8.61 -17.27 -17.24
CA GLY A 13 8.04 -18.44 -16.60
C GLY A 13 7.26 -18.06 -15.32
N ARG A 14 6.00 -18.49 -15.27
CA ARG A 14 5.09 -18.55 -14.10
C ARG A 14 5.78 -18.42 -12.73
N PHE A 15 5.55 -17.29 -12.04
CA PHE A 15 5.89 -17.14 -10.62
C PHE A 15 5.00 -18.06 -9.77
N ARG A 16 5.57 -19.16 -9.27
CA ARG A 16 5.02 -19.87 -8.11
C ARG A 16 5.39 -19.09 -6.86
N PHE A 17 4.40 -18.63 -6.10
CA PHE A 17 4.58 -18.13 -4.74
C PHE A 17 5.27 -19.19 -3.87
N ARG A 18 6.59 -19.07 -3.70
CA ARG A 18 7.36 -19.79 -2.68
C ARG A 18 7.98 -18.79 -1.73
N ARG A 19 7.24 -18.54 -0.64
CA ARG A 19 7.73 -18.42 0.74
C ARG A 19 8.92 -17.45 0.97
N CYS A 20 8.61 -16.20 1.33
CA CYS A 20 9.52 -15.18 1.88
C CYS A 20 10.17 -15.52 3.25
N LEU A 21 10.41 -16.79 3.60
CA LEU A 21 10.82 -17.20 4.95
C LEU A 21 12.29 -17.63 5.09
N GLN A 22 13.19 -17.25 4.16
CA GLN A 22 14.58 -17.70 4.21
C GLN A 22 15.58 -16.54 4.20
N TRP A 23 15.32 -15.51 5.00
CA TRP A 23 16.35 -14.54 5.38
C TRP A 23 17.32 -15.22 6.37
N PRO A 24 18.62 -15.39 6.06
CA PRO A 24 19.56 -16.01 7.00
C PRO A 24 19.93 -14.99 8.09
N GLY A 25 19.42 -15.19 9.31
CA GLY A 25 19.82 -14.40 10.49
C GLY A 25 18.74 -14.19 11.57
N SER A 26 17.48 -14.51 11.30
CA SER A 26 16.37 -14.22 12.21
C SER A 26 16.17 -15.33 13.25
N ARG A 27 16.90 -15.25 14.37
CA ARG A 27 16.44 -15.83 15.64
C ARG A 27 15.42 -14.88 16.26
N HIS A 28 14.18 -14.98 15.84
CA HIS A 28 13.04 -14.45 16.60
C HIS A 28 12.10 -15.61 16.92
N PRO A 29 11.76 -15.83 18.20
CA PRO A 29 10.65 -16.72 18.51
C PRO A 29 9.42 -16.14 17.82
N HIS A 30 8.76 -16.95 16.99
CA HIS A 30 7.43 -16.65 16.45
C HIS A 30 6.42 -16.63 17.60
N ALA A 31 6.48 -15.62 18.46
CA ALA A 31 5.33 -15.23 19.26
C ALA A 31 4.32 -14.71 18.24
N MET A 32 3.43 -15.60 17.81
CA MET A 32 2.20 -15.20 17.12
C MET A 32 1.51 -14.21 18.06
N LEU A 33 1.58 -12.91 17.77
CA LEU A 33 0.68 -11.96 18.41
C LEU A 33 -0.72 -12.43 18.05
N GLN A 34 -1.40 -13.04 19.01
CA GLN A 34 -2.81 -13.30 18.86
C GLN A 34 -3.50 -11.94 18.82
N PRO A 35 -4.32 -11.63 17.80
CA PRO A 35 -5.14 -10.45 17.87
C PRO A 35 -6.09 -10.65 19.04
N SER A 36 -6.00 -9.79 20.06
CA SER A 36 -7.05 -9.67 21.07
C SER A 36 -8.32 -9.31 20.32
N ALA A 37 -9.22 -10.29 20.15
CA ALA A 37 -10.46 -10.10 19.43
C ALA A 37 -11.32 -9.11 20.23
N THR A 38 -11.28 -7.84 19.81
CA THR A 38 -12.31 -6.88 20.23
C THR A 38 -13.63 -7.41 19.70
N ALA A 39 -14.61 -7.61 20.58
CA ALA A 39 -15.93 -8.07 20.18
C ALA A 39 -16.51 -7.10 19.13
N LEU A 40 -16.99 -7.64 18.01
CA LEU A 40 -17.60 -6.83 16.97
C LEU A 40 -18.84 -6.10 17.53
N PRO A 41 -19.07 -4.84 17.16
CA PRO A 41 -20.25 -4.09 17.61
C PRO A 41 -21.53 -4.81 17.18
N ALA A 42 -22.43 -5.04 18.14
CA ALA A 42 -23.65 -5.82 17.92
C ALA A 42 -24.82 -5.00 17.32
N SER A 43 -24.65 -3.69 17.09
CA SER A 43 -25.69 -2.82 16.53
C SER A 43 -25.10 -1.63 15.76
N ARG A 44 -25.92 -1.03 14.88
CA ARG A 44 -25.56 0.19 14.14
C ARG A 44 -25.27 1.37 15.07
N GLU A 45 -26.00 1.46 16.19
CA GLU A 45 -25.80 2.51 17.19
C GLU A 45 -24.43 2.36 17.87
N ALA A 46 -24.04 1.12 18.21
CA ALA A 46 -22.71 0.84 18.74
C ALA A 46 -21.61 1.25 17.76
N CYS A 47 -21.75 0.97 16.46
CA CYS A 47 -20.78 1.44 15.45
C CYS A 47 -20.68 2.98 15.43
N ARG A 48 -21.82 3.69 15.46
CA ARG A 48 -21.83 5.16 15.48
C ARG A 48 -21.14 5.75 16.72
N ALA A 49 -21.33 5.12 17.88
CA ALA A 49 -20.67 5.54 19.11
C ALA A 49 -19.15 5.36 19.01
N LEU A 50 -18.69 4.27 18.39
CA LEU A 50 -17.27 4.04 18.13
C LEU A 50 -16.70 5.05 17.12
N ASP A 51 -17.41 5.32 16.02
CA ASP A 51 -17.00 6.33 15.03
C ASP A 51 -16.88 7.73 15.67
N ALA A 52 -17.81 8.08 16.57
CA ALA A 52 -17.80 9.37 17.26
C ALA A 52 -16.65 9.49 18.29
N ALA A 53 -16.21 8.37 18.86
CA ALA A 53 -15.12 8.31 19.83
C ALA A 53 -13.74 8.09 19.20
N ASP A 54 -13.66 7.89 17.88
CA ASP A 54 -12.41 7.58 17.18
C ASP A 54 -11.47 8.81 17.15
N PRO A 55 -10.30 8.76 17.84
CA PRO A 55 -9.33 9.85 17.81
C PRO A 55 -8.74 10.08 16.41
N LEU A 56 -8.86 9.12 15.49
CA LEU A 56 -8.37 9.19 14.12
C LEU A 56 -9.44 9.62 13.10
N ALA A 57 -10.67 9.91 13.52
CA ALA A 57 -11.77 10.24 12.61
C ALA A 57 -11.42 11.37 11.62
N ALA A 58 -10.64 12.36 12.07
CA ALA A 58 -10.19 13.47 11.24
C ALA A 58 -9.24 13.04 10.10
N ALA A 59 -8.48 11.95 10.26
CA ALA A 59 -7.54 11.46 9.25
C ALA A 59 -8.26 11.03 7.96
N ARG A 60 -9.54 10.66 8.03
CA ARG A 60 -10.35 10.32 6.85
C ARG A 60 -10.37 11.44 5.80
N ALA A 61 -10.34 12.70 6.24
CA ALA A 61 -10.37 13.86 5.35
C ALA A 61 -9.07 14.03 4.52
N ALA A 62 -7.98 13.37 4.91
CA ALA A 62 -6.72 13.39 4.18
C ALA A 62 -6.75 12.54 2.90
N PHE A 63 -7.81 11.76 2.66
CA PHE A 63 -7.90 10.82 1.53
C PHE A 63 -9.06 11.16 0.60
N VAL A 64 -8.84 10.97 -0.70
CA VAL A 64 -9.87 11.11 -1.72
C VAL A 64 -10.62 9.78 -1.85
N LEU A 65 -11.89 9.77 -1.44
CA LEU A 65 -12.78 8.62 -1.53
C LEU A 65 -14.05 9.01 -2.31
N PRO A 66 -14.51 8.18 -3.26
CA PRO A 66 -15.79 8.43 -3.94
C PRO A 66 -16.96 8.43 -2.94
N PRO A 67 -17.98 9.29 -3.14
CA PRO A 67 -19.15 9.32 -2.27
C PRO A 67 -19.91 7.98 -2.33
N GLY A 68 -20.37 7.51 -1.16
CA GLY A 68 -21.16 6.28 -1.06
C GLY A 68 -20.37 4.96 -1.17
N VAL A 69 -19.06 5.00 -1.37
CA VAL A 69 -18.23 3.79 -1.47
C VAL A 69 -17.71 3.36 -0.10
N ILE A 70 -17.89 2.08 0.23
CA ILE A 70 -17.24 1.41 1.36
C ILE A 70 -16.03 0.64 0.81
N TYR A 71 -14.83 1.20 0.98
CA TYR A 71 -13.61 0.63 0.41
C TYR A 71 -12.87 -0.24 1.43
N LEU A 72 -12.86 -1.56 1.22
CA LEU A 72 -12.32 -2.56 2.17
C LEU A 72 -11.06 -3.30 1.66
N ASP A 73 -10.55 -2.96 0.48
CA ASP A 73 -9.35 -3.59 -0.12
C ASP A 73 -8.13 -2.63 -0.13
N GLY A 74 -8.03 -1.77 0.88
CA GLY A 74 -6.93 -0.81 1.02
C GLY A 74 -5.56 -1.45 1.24
N ASN A 75 -5.52 -2.75 1.56
CA ASN A 75 -4.30 -3.56 1.61
C ASN A 75 -3.67 -3.77 0.22
N SER A 76 -4.46 -3.72 -0.85
CA SER A 76 -3.97 -3.88 -2.22
C SER A 76 -3.58 -2.52 -2.81
N LEU A 77 -4.50 -1.55 -2.75
CA LEU A 77 -4.26 -0.19 -3.21
C LEU A 77 -4.85 0.82 -2.22
N GLY A 78 -4.01 1.57 -1.52
CA GLY A 78 -4.51 2.62 -0.62
C GLY A 78 -5.27 3.72 -1.39
N PRO A 79 -6.31 4.33 -0.80
CA PRO A 79 -6.93 5.51 -1.40
C PRO A 79 -5.90 6.64 -1.52
N MET A 80 -6.03 7.46 -2.57
CA MET A 80 -5.07 8.52 -2.83
C MET A 80 -5.15 9.59 -1.72
N PRO A 81 -4.02 9.92 -1.06
CA PRO A 81 -3.96 11.10 -0.19
C PRO A 81 -4.22 12.39 -0.98
N ALA A 82 -4.99 13.32 -0.43
CA ALA A 82 -5.34 14.58 -1.09
C ALA A 82 -4.08 15.40 -1.47
N ALA A 83 -3.05 15.38 -0.63
CA ALA A 83 -1.78 16.08 -0.87
C ALA A 83 -0.96 15.52 -2.05
N THR A 84 -1.18 14.25 -2.44
CA THR A 84 -0.43 13.61 -3.52
C THR A 84 -0.59 14.35 -4.84
N ARG A 85 -1.79 14.88 -5.14
CA ARG A 85 -2.04 15.65 -6.36
C ARG A 85 -1.13 16.87 -6.45
N THR A 86 -1.12 17.69 -5.41
CA THR A 86 -0.30 18.91 -5.37
C THR A 86 1.18 18.61 -5.47
N ARG A 87 1.68 17.60 -4.73
CA ARG A 87 3.10 17.24 -4.75
C ARG A 87 3.56 16.72 -6.11
N LEU A 88 2.71 15.96 -6.80
CA LEU A 88 2.99 15.49 -8.15
C LEU A 88 2.99 16.62 -9.17
N GLN A 89 2.06 17.58 -9.06
CA GLN A 89 2.06 18.76 -9.93
C GLN A 89 3.36 19.56 -9.79
N GLN A 90 3.81 19.82 -8.56
CA GLN A 90 5.11 20.46 -8.31
C GLN A 90 6.29 19.69 -8.92
N ALA A 91 6.28 18.35 -8.77
CA ALA A 91 7.33 17.51 -9.32
C ALA A 91 7.41 17.62 -10.85
N LEU A 92 6.27 17.66 -11.52
CA LEU A 92 6.20 17.73 -12.98
C LEU A 92 6.53 19.14 -13.48
N ASP A 93 5.85 20.15 -12.94
CA ASP A 93 5.82 21.49 -13.51
C ASP A 93 7.01 22.35 -13.11
N ASP A 94 7.54 22.15 -11.90
CA ASP A 94 8.61 22.99 -11.34
C ASP A 94 9.95 22.26 -11.29
N GLU A 95 9.94 21.01 -10.80
CA GLU A 95 11.17 20.24 -10.61
C GLU A 95 11.63 19.66 -11.96
N TRP A 96 10.87 18.76 -12.57
CA TRP A 96 11.31 18.04 -13.78
C TRP A 96 11.37 18.95 -15.01
N SER A 97 10.36 19.79 -15.25
CA SER A 97 10.33 20.57 -16.49
C SER A 97 11.35 21.71 -16.54
N ARG A 98 11.80 22.23 -15.38
CA ARG A 98 12.62 23.46 -15.30
C ARG A 98 14.02 23.24 -14.75
N GLN A 99 14.24 22.25 -13.89
CA GLN A 99 15.54 22.00 -13.27
C GLN A 99 16.33 20.98 -14.10
N LEU A 100 16.74 21.40 -15.29
CA LEU A 100 17.63 20.60 -16.14
C LEU A 100 19.05 20.60 -15.56
N VAL A 101 19.69 19.44 -15.58
CA VAL A 101 21.10 19.29 -15.21
C VAL A 101 21.98 19.76 -16.38
N GLY A 102 22.95 20.62 -16.10
CA GLY A 102 23.97 21.10 -17.03
C GLY A 102 25.35 21.08 -16.39
#